data_AF-K1R9G0-F1
#
_entry.id   AF-K1R9G0-F1
#
_cell.length_a   1.000
_cell.length_b   1.000
_cell.length_c   1.000
_cell.angle_alpha   90.00
_cell.angle_beta   90.00
_cell.angle_gamma   90.00
#
_symmetry.space_group_name_H-M   'P 1'
#
loop_
_entity.id
_entity.type
_entity.pdbx_description
1 polymer ?
#
loop_
_entity_poly.entity_id
_entity_poly.type
_entity_poly.pdbx_seq_one_letter_code
_entity_poly.pdbx_strand_id
1 'polypeptide(L)'
;MSSGNKTSAQAQQKFTNLRKRLDQLGYRQTLGLESLPLVEKLFADLVHTTESLKNTKLQLGKTEVESKDVDSAIEPYKSDNAKLVKENNDLHQQIIKQKDESDAIVRELKASLRKLEHENADLIFLNNQYVHKVKQLEKESREKSDRILNLQEKNFHAVVQTPGKIACIGKDVFSA
;
A
#
# COMPACT_ATOMS: atom_id res chain seq x y z
N MET A 1 -82.93 -49.33 23.25
CA MET A 1 -81.94 -49.32 24.36
C MET A 1 -80.61 -49.97 23.95
N SER A 2 -79.98 -49.59 22.82
CA SER A 2 -78.77 -50.29 22.28
C SER A 2 -77.47 -49.48 22.36
N SER A 3 -77.53 -48.20 22.74
CA SER A 3 -76.35 -47.31 22.69
C SER A 3 -75.38 -47.45 23.88
N GLY A 4 -75.79 -48.07 25.00
CA GLY A 4 -74.97 -48.20 26.21
C GLY A 4 -73.89 -49.29 26.19
N ASN A 5 -73.99 -50.28 25.28
CA ASN A 5 -73.07 -51.43 25.25
C ASN A 5 -71.89 -51.24 24.27
N LYS A 6 -71.97 -50.28 23.35
CA LYS A 6 -70.89 -49.96 22.40
C LYS A 6 -69.81 -49.09 23.03
N THR A 7 -70.20 -48.17 23.91
CA THR A 7 -69.28 -47.30 24.67
C THR A 7 -68.48 -48.07 25.71
N SER A 8 -69.08 -49.06 26.39
CA SER A 8 -68.37 -49.92 27.35
C SER A 8 -67.33 -50.83 26.67
N ALA A 9 -67.68 -51.45 25.53
CA ALA A 9 -66.75 -52.28 24.77
C ALA A 9 -65.55 -51.48 24.23
N GLN A 10 -65.78 -50.26 23.73
CA GLN A 10 -64.72 -49.36 23.29
C GLN A 10 -63.84 -48.88 24.44
N ALA A 11 -64.43 -48.54 25.60
CA ALA A 11 -63.69 -48.16 26.79
C ALA A 11 -62.81 -49.31 27.31
N GLN A 12 -63.33 -50.55 27.30
CA GLN A 12 -62.58 -51.74 27.69
C GLN A 12 -61.41 -52.02 26.74
N GLN A 13 -61.61 -51.83 25.43
CA GLN A 13 -60.55 -52.03 24.43
C GLN A 13 -59.43 -50.98 24.59
N LYS A 14 -59.80 -49.71 24.81
CA LYS A 14 -58.83 -48.64 25.14
C LYS A 14 -58.10 -48.89 26.45
N PHE A 15 -58.81 -49.36 27.48
CA PHE A 15 -58.22 -49.74 28.77
C PHE A 15 -57.17 -50.83 28.59
N THR A 16 -57.48 -51.87 27.82
CA THR A 16 -56.57 -52.99 27.59
C THR A 16 -55.32 -52.55 26.82
N ASN A 17 -55.48 -51.66 25.84
CA ASN A 17 -54.37 -51.13 25.04
C ASN A 17 -53.45 -50.20 25.85
N LEU A 18 -54.01 -49.28 26.63
CA LEU A 18 -53.24 -48.40 27.51
C LEU A 18 -52.54 -49.20 28.60
N ARG A 19 -53.22 -50.22 29.17
CA ARG A 19 -52.64 -51.09 30.18
C ARG A 19 -51.43 -51.86 29.65
N LYS A 20 -51.52 -52.46 28.46
CA LYS A 20 -50.39 -53.15 27.81
C LYS A 20 -49.19 -52.21 27.62
N ARG A 21 -49.43 -50.97 27.18
CA ARG A 21 -48.36 -49.96 27.01
C ARG A 21 -47.72 -49.55 28.33
N LEU A 22 -48.52 -49.35 29.39
CA LEU A 22 -48.03 -49.03 30.72
C LEU A 22 -47.26 -50.21 31.35
N ASP A 23 -47.75 -51.44 31.20
CA ASP A 23 -47.08 -52.65 31.68
C ASP A 23 -45.72 -52.87 30.99
N GLN A 24 -45.62 -52.58 29.69
CA GLN A 24 -44.35 -52.61 28.94
C GLN A 24 -43.33 -51.61 29.47
N LEU A 25 -43.79 -50.49 30.02
CA LEU A 25 -42.96 -49.47 30.65
C LEU A 25 -42.75 -49.72 32.16
N GLY A 26 -43.30 -50.80 32.70
CA GLY A 26 -43.15 -51.20 34.11
C GLY A 26 -44.19 -50.60 35.07
N TYR A 27 -45.15 -49.82 34.58
CA TYR A 27 -46.19 -49.21 35.41
C TYR A 27 -47.34 -50.20 35.68
N ARG A 28 -47.18 -51.00 36.75
CA ARG A 28 -48.11 -52.09 37.07
C ARG A 28 -49.24 -51.72 38.05
N GLN A 29 -49.33 -50.47 38.53
CA GLN A 29 -50.36 -50.05 39.50
C GLN A 29 -51.79 -50.25 38.97
N THR A 30 -52.75 -50.56 39.84
CA THR A 30 -54.16 -50.74 39.47
C THR A 30 -54.78 -49.41 39.03
N LEU A 31 -55.51 -49.41 37.91
CA LEU A 31 -56.15 -48.22 37.32
C LEU A 31 -57.67 -48.38 37.30
N GLY A 32 -58.38 -47.33 37.72
CA GLY A 32 -59.85 -47.26 37.63
C GLY A 32 -60.31 -46.77 36.26
N LEU A 33 -61.47 -47.24 35.79
CA LEU A 33 -62.06 -46.87 34.48
C LEU A 33 -62.29 -45.35 34.34
N GLU A 34 -62.64 -44.66 35.43
CA GLU A 34 -62.87 -43.20 35.46
C GLU A 34 -61.60 -42.38 35.14
N SER A 35 -60.42 -42.92 35.49
CA SER A 35 -59.14 -42.24 35.29
C SER A 35 -58.54 -42.44 33.88
N LEU A 36 -59.11 -43.36 33.10
CA LEU A 36 -58.58 -43.79 31.81
C LEU A 36 -58.37 -42.63 30.80
N PRO A 37 -59.34 -41.71 30.58
CA PRO A 37 -59.18 -40.66 29.56
C PRO A 37 -58.07 -39.66 29.89
N LEU A 38 -57.82 -39.42 31.19
CA LEU A 38 -56.77 -38.52 31.64
C LEU A 38 -55.39 -39.15 31.48
N VAL A 39 -55.25 -40.42 31.88
CA VAL A 39 -54.00 -41.17 31.74
C VAL A 39 -53.63 -41.35 30.27
N GLU A 40 -54.61 -41.60 29.40
CA GLU A 40 -54.38 -41.69 27.95
C GLU A 40 -53.82 -40.38 27.36
N LYS A 41 -54.37 -39.23 27.77
CA LYS A 41 -53.87 -37.90 27.34
C LYS A 41 -52.47 -37.62 27.87
N LEU A 42 -52.24 -37.79 29.18
CA LEU A 42 -50.92 -37.58 29.78
C LEU A 42 -49.86 -38.50 29.19
N PHE A 43 -50.22 -39.75 28.89
CA PHE A 43 -49.32 -40.69 28.24
C PHE A 43 -48.99 -40.26 26.81
N ALA A 44 -49.98 -39.82 26.04
CA ALA A 44 -49.77 -39.29 24.69
C ALA A 44 -48.86 -38.04 24.73
N ASP A 45 -49.10 -37.12 25.67
CA ASP A 45 -48.28 -35.91 25.85
C ASP A 45 -46.84 -36.25 26.24
N LEU A 46 -46.65 -37.24 27.13
CA LEU A 46 -45.31 -37.69 27.53
C LEU A 46 -44.54 -38.34 26.36
N VAL A 47 -45.20 -39.19 25.58
CA VAL A 47 -44.59 -39.79 24.38
C VAL A 47 -44.26 -38.71 23.36
N HIS A 48 -45.19 -37.79 23.10
CA HIS A 48 -44.98 -36.70 22.14
C HIS A 48 -43.85 -35.76 22.57
N THR A 49 -43.78 -35.38 23.85
CA THR A 49 -42.72 -34.52 24.38
C THR A 49 -41.35 -35.21 24.37
N THR A 50 -41.28 -36.49 24.74
CA THR A 50 -40.01 -37.24 24.69
C THR A 50 -39.52 -37.48 23.26
N GLU A 51 -40.42 -37.77 22.33
CA GLU A 51 -40.09 -37.90 20.90
C GLU A 51 -39.67 -36.55 20.31
N SER A 52 -40.39 -35.47 20.62
CA SER A 52 -40.03 -34.11 20.21
C SER A 52 -38.66 -33.71 20.75
N LEU A 53 -38.39 -33.92 22.04
CA LEU A 53 -37.11 -33.64 22.67
C LEU A 53 -35.97 -34.43 22.02
N LYS A 54 -36.18 -35.72 21.72
CA LYS A 54 -35.21 -36.56 21.01
C LYS A 54 -34.91 -36.00 19.62
N ASN A 55 -35.94 -35.60 18.88
CA ASN A 55 -35.79 -35.02 17.55
C ASN A 55 -35.05 -33.68 17.58
N THR A 56 -35.39 -32.79 18.52
CA THR A 56 -34.70 -31.51 18.70
C THR A 56 -33.22 -31.73 19.05
N LYS A 57 -32.92 -32.69 19.94
CA LYS A 57 -31.53 -33.01 20.31
C LYS A 57 -30.72 -33.56 19.13
N LEU A 58 -31.33 -34.38 18.28
CA LEU A 58 -30.70 -34.88 17.06
C LEU A 58 -30.44 -33.77 16.04
N GLN A 59 -31.39 -32.85 15.87
CA GLN A 59 -31.20 -31.69 15.00
C GLN A 59 -30.09 -30.77 15.52
N LEU A 60 -30.08 -30.48 16.82
CA LEU A 60 -29.03 -29.67 17.45
C LEU A 60 -27.64 -30.27 17.20
N GLY A 61 -27.49 -31.58 17.38
CA GLY A 61 -26.22 -32.27 17.11
C GLY A 61 -25.79 -32.21 15.65
N LYS A 62 -26.73 -32.27 14.69
CA LYS A 62 -26.42 -32.09 13.27
C LYS A 62 -25.97 -30.66 12.98
N THR A 63 -26.70 -29.67 13.48
CA THR A 63 -26.38 -28.25 13.31
C THR A 63 -25.03 -27.89 13.95
N GLU A 64 -24.69 -28.47 15.10
CA GLU A 64 -23.36 -28.28 15.71
C GLU A 64 -22.22 -28.85 14.85
N VAL A 65 -22.44 -29.99 14.19
CA VAL A 65 -21.45 -30.59 13.29
C VAL A 65 -21.31 -29.74 12.03
N GLU A 66 -22.42 -29.34 11.41
CA GLU A 66 -22.43 -28.46 10.24
C GLU A 66 -21.79 -27.09 10.55
N SER A 67 -22.07 -26.51 11.72
CA SER A 67 -21.45 -25.24 12.14
C SER A 67 -19.92 -25.36 12.26
N LYS A 68 -19.42 -26.46 12.83
CA LYS A 68 -17.97 -26.71 12.95
C LYS A 68 -17.32 -26.94 11.60
N ASP A 69 -18.00 -27.60 10.68
CA ASP A 69 -17.52 -27.83 9.32
C ASP A 69 -17.42 -26.52 8.54
N VAL A 70 -18.45 -25.68 8.63
CA VAL A 70 -18.45 -24.33 8.04
C VAL A 70 -17.35 -23.45 8.64
N ASP A 71 -17.18 -23.45 9.96
CA ASP A 71 -16.10 -22.69 10.60
C ASP A 71 -14.72 -23.17 10.15
N SER A 72 -14.52 -24.48 10.03
CA SER A 72 -13.27 -25.09 9.54
C SER A 72 -12.98 -24.72 8.08
N ALA A 73 -14.03 -24.65 7.24
CA ALA A 73 -13.89 -24.24 5.85
C ALA A 73 -13.58 -22.73 5.70
N ILE A 74 -14.07 -21.88 6.59
CA ILE A 74 -13.91 -20.42 6.53
C ILE A 74 -12.59 -19.96 7.17
N GLU A 75 -12.07 -20.67 8.18
CA GLU A 75 -10.83 -20.35 8.88
C GLU A 75 -9.62 -20.05 7.94
N PRO A 76 -9.31 -20.87 6.92
CA PRO A 76 -8.19 -20.59 6.02
C PRO A 76 -8.38 -19.28 5.25
N TYR A 77 -9.60 -19.00 4.78
CA TYR A 77 -9.90 -17.74 4.08
C TYR A 77 -9.78 -16.53 5.00
N LYS A 78 -10.21 -16.63 6.27
CA LYS A 78 -10.03 -15.56 7.25
C LYS A 78 -8.54 -15.29 7.51
N SER A 79 -7.75 -16.36 7.68
CA SER A 79 -6.31 -16.27 7.90
C SER A 79 -5.58 -15.64 6.71
N ASP A 80 -5.88 -16.09 5.49
CA ASP A 80 -5.24 -15.56 4.28
C ASP A 80 -5.70 -14.13 3.97
N ASN A 81 -6.99 -13.81 4.17
CA ASN A 81 -7.45 -12.43 4.01
C ASN A 81 -6.77 -11.48 5.02
N ALA A 82 -6.57 -11.93 6.28
CA ALA A 82 -5.83 -11.13 7.26
C ALA A 82 -4.37 -10.88 6.84
N LYS A 83 -3.70 -11.89 6.25
CA LYS A 83 -2.35 -11.74 5.70
C LYS A 83 -2.32 -10.78 4.51
N LEU A 84 -3.25 -10.95 3.56
CA LEU A 84 -3.35 -10.11 2.37
C LEU A 84 -3.63 -8.65 2.73
N VAL A 85 -4.55 -8.39 3.68
CA VAL A 85 -4.83 -7.03 4.16
C VAL A 85 -3.58 -6.40 4.80
N LYS A 86 -2.83 -7.17 5.58
CA LYS A 86 -1.57 -6.70 6.16
C LYS A 86 -0.55 -6.35 5.08
N GLU A 87 -0.31 -7.27 4.14
CA GLU A 87 0.64 -7.06 3.04
C GLU A 87 0.22 -5.87 2.16
N ASN A 88 -1.07 -5.74 1.85
CA ASN A 88 -1.60 -4.63 1.07
C ASN A 88 -1.36 -3.29 1.77
N ASN A 89 -1.60 -3.21 3.07
CA ASN A 89 -1.31 -2.01 3.86
C ASN A 89 0.19 -1.70 3.91
N ASP A 90 1.03 -2.71 4.11
CA ASP A 90 2.49 -2.55 4.15
C ASP A 90 3.03 -2.05 2.79
N LEU A 91 2.55 -2.64 1.70
CA LEU A 91 2.88 -2.22 0.33
C LEU A 91 2.39 -0.80 0.05
N HIS A 92 1.17 -0.44 0.45
CA HIS A 92 0.67 0.93 0.31
C HIS A 92 1.55 1.94 1.04
N GLN A 93 1.98 1.64 2.27
CA GLN A 93 2.89 2.51 3.01
C GLN A 93 4.26 2.62 2.35
N GLN A 94 4.80 1.52 1.81
CA GLN A 94 6.08 1.54 1.08
C GLN A 94 6.00 2.39 -0.19
N ILE A 95 4.92 2.27 -0.96
CA ILE A 95 4.69 3.07 -2.17
C ILE A 95 4.64 4.56 -1.83
N ILE A 96 3.92 4.93 -0.76
CA ILE A 96 3.85 6.33 -0.32
C ILE A 96 5.25 6.84 0.04
N LYS A 97 6.00 6.12 0.87
CA LYS A 97 7.35 6.51 1.28
C LYS A 97 8.30 6.67 0.10
N GLN A 98 8.34 5.67 -0.79
CA GLN A 98 9.21 5.70 -1.97
C GLN A 98 8.86 6.86 -2.90
N LYS A 99 7.56 7.17 -3.05
CA LYS A 99 7.11 8.32 -3.84
C LYS A 99 7.57 9.63 -3.22
N ASP A 100 7.36 9.81 -1.92
CA ASP A 100 7.77 11.03 -1.21
C ASP A 100 9.29 11.25 -1.26
N GLU A 101 10.07 10.17 -1.07
CA GLU A 101 11.53 10.18 -1.20
C GLU A 101 11.97 10.54 -2.62
N SER A 102 11.37 9.91 -3.64
CA SER A 102 11.66 10.20 -5.05
C SER A 102 11.32 11.66 -5.40
N ASP A 103 10.15 12.14 -4.98
CA ASP A 103 9.71 13.51 -5.21
C ASP A 103 10.60 14.53 -4.47
N ALA A 104 11.17 14.17 -3.32
CA ALA A 104 12.16 14.99 -2.62
C ALA A 104 13.48 15.07 -3.41
N ILE A 105 14.02 13.92 -3.84
CA ILE A 105 15.26 13.84 -4.64
C ILE A 105 15.10 14.61 -5.96
N VAL A 106 13.98 14.44 -6.66
CA VAL A 106 13.69 15.16 -7.91
C VAL A 106 13.65 16.66 -7.68
N ARG A 107 13.06 17.13 -6.57
CA ARG A 107 13.03 18.57 -6.23
C ARG A 107 14.43 19.11 -5.96
N GLU A 108 15.24 18.38 -5.21
CA GLU A 108 16.62 18.75 -4.91
C GLU A 108 17.49 18.81 -6.17
N LEU A 109 17.46 17.77 -7.00
CA LEU A 109 18.19 17.72 -8.26
C LEU A 109 17.79 18.87 -9.20
N LYS A 110 16.48 19.17 -9.31
CA LYS A 110 16.01 20.31 -10.11
C LYS A 110 16.49 21.65 -9.55
N ALA A 111 16.59 21.80 -8.22
CA ALA A 111 17.12 23.02 -7.61
C ALA A 111 18.62 23.18 -7.89
N SER A 112 19.39 22.10 -7.72
CA SER A 112 20.81 22.07 -8.04
C SER A 112 21.09 22.33 -9.52
N LEU A 113 20.28 21.76 -10.41
CA LEU A 113 20.37 22.01 -11.85
C LEU A 113 20.18 23.50 -12.17
N ARG A 114 19.12 24.13 -11.67
CA ARG A 114 18.88 25.56 -11.89
C ARG A 114 20.00 26.44 -11.37
N LYS A 115 20.58 26.08 -10.21
CA LYS A 115 21.73 26.78 -9.65
C LYS A 115 22.94 26.70 -10.58
N LEU A 116 23.28 25.49 -11.04
CA LEU A 116 24.39 25.27 -11.98
C LEU A 116 24.15 25.95 -13.34
N GLU A 117 22.91 25.96 -13.83
CA GLU A 117 22.55 26.68 -15.06
C GLU A 117 22.79 28.18 -14.93
N HIS A 118 22.43 28.78 -13.79
CA HIS A 118 22.69 30.19 -13.52
C HIS A 118 24.19 30.50 -13.39
N GLU A 119 24.93 29.70 -12.61
CA GLU A 119 26.38 29.84 -12.49
C GLU A 119 27.09 29.70 -13.84
N ASN A 120 26.65 28.75 -14.67
CA ASN A 120 27.19 28.57 -16.01
C ASN A 120 26.89 29.78 -16.92
N ALA A 121 25.68 30.32 -16.86
CA ALA A 121 25.33 31.53 -17.62
C ALA A 121 26.20 32.73 -17.19
N ASP A 122 26.43 32.91 -15.89
CA ASP A 122 27.27 33.97 -15.34
C ASP A 122 28.74 33.79 -15.78
N LEU A 123 29.25 32.56 -15.76
CA LEU A 123 30.59 32.24 -16.24
C LEU A 123 30.76 32.49 -17.74
N ILE A 124 29.76 32.15 -18.55
CA ILE A 124 29.74 32.44 -19.99
C ILE A 124 29.78 33.96 -20.21
N PHE A 125 28.97 34.71 -19.47
CA PHE A 125 28.96 36.18 -19.55
C PHE A 125 30.32 36.77 -19.17
N LEU A 126 30.89 36.33 -18.05
CA LEU A 126 32.18 36.80 -17.57
C LEU A 126 33.32 36.44 -18.53
N ASN A 127 33.31 35.23 -19.09
CA ASN A 127 34.30 34.80 -20.09
C ASN A 127 34.24 35.71 -21.34
N ASN A 128 33.04 36.00 -21.85
CA ASN A 128 32.88 36.93 -22.96
C ASN A 128 33.42 38.32 -22.62
N GLN A 129 33.17 38.83 -21.41
CA GLN A 129 33.73 40.12 -20.97
C GLN A 129 35.26 40.10 -20.96
N TYR A 130 35.89 39.04 -20.44
CA TYR A 130 37.34 38.89 -20.47
C TYR A 130 37.89 38.82 -21.89
N VAL A 131 37.23 38.09 -22.80
CA VAL A 131 37.61 38.05 -24.22
C VAL A 131 37.58 39.45 -24.84
N HIS A 132 36.54 40.24 -24.57
CA HIS A 132 36.49 41.64 -25.04
C HIS A 132 37.61 42.49 -24.44
N LYS A 133 37.90 42.33 -23.14
CA LYS A 133 38.95 43.10 -22.47
C LYS A 133 40.33 42.76 -23.02
N VAL A 134 40.62 41.48 -23.25
CA VAL A 134 41.88 41.04 -23.88
C VAL A 134 42.05 41.66 -25.25
N LYS A 135 41.02 41.58 -26.11
CA LYS A 135 41.05 42.22 -27.45
C LYS A 135 41.32 43.72 -27.39
N GLN A 136 40.72 44.43 -26.42
CA GLN A 136 40.97 45.84 -26.21
C GLN A 136 42.45 46.09 -25.84
N LEU A 137 42.97 45.37 -24.86
CA LEU A 137 44.36 45.52 -24.40
C LEU A 137 45.36 45.15 -25.51
N GLU A 138 45.10 44.13 -26.31
CA GLU A 138 45.90 43.77 -27.48
C GLU A 138 45.91 44.88 -28.54
N LYS A 139 44.78 45.57 -28.73
CA LYS A 139 44.71 46.73 -29.63
C LYS A 139 45.53 47.91 -29.09
N GLU A 140 45.32 48.28 -27.83
CA GLU A 140 46.06 49.37 -27.17
C GLU A 140 47.56 49.09 -27.13
N SER A 141 47.96 47.83 -26.91
CA SER A 141 49.36 47.42 -26.93
C SER A 141 49.98 47.59 -28.31
N ARG A 142 49.26 47.20 -29.38
CA ARG A 142 49.72 47.42 -30.77
C ARG A 142 49.87 48.90 -31.08
N GLU A 143 48.87 49.71 -30.74
CA GLU A 143 48.92 51.16 -30.96
C GLU A 143 50.10 51.84 -30.22
N LYS A 144 50.40 51.40 -28.99
CA LYS A 144 51.57 51.88 -28.24
C LYS A 144 52.88 51.45 -28.90
N SER A 145 53.00 50.21 -29.35
CA SER A 145 54.17 49.72 -30.08
C SER A 145 54.40 50.50 -31.38
N ASP A 146 53.35 50.72 -32.17
CA ASP A 146 53.42 51.52 -33.40
C ASP A 146 53.83 52.96 -33.12
N ARG A 147 53.33 53.55 -32.02
CA ARG A 147 53.72 54.89 -31.59
C ARG A 147 55.19 54.97 -31.18
N ILE A 148 55.70 53.96 -30.48
CA ILE A 148 57.13 53.87 -30.12
C ILE A 148 57.98 53.81 -31.38
N LEU A 149 57.63 52.95 -32.34
CA LEU A 149 58.36 52.83 -33.61
C LEU A 149 58.38 54.17 -34.37
N ASN A 150 57.23 54.85 -34.49
CA ASN A 150 57.15 56.15 -35.16
C ASN A 150 58.01 57.22 -34.47
N LEU A 151 58.06 57.22 -33.13
CA LEU A 151 58.88 58.15 -32.36
C LEU A 151 60.37 57.82 -32.51
N GLN A 152 60.75 56.54 -32.53
CA GLN A 152 62.11 56.09 -32.79
C GLN A 152 62.57 56.52 -34.19
N GLU A 153 61.73 56.34 -35.21
CA GLU A 153 61.99 56.83 -36.57
C GLU A 153 62.23 58.35 -36.59
N LYS A 154 61.32 59.14 -35.99
CA LYS A 154 61.46 60.60 -35.94
C LYS A 154 62.71 61.04 -35.20
N ASN A 155 63.04 60.38 -34.10
CA ASN A 155 64.25 60.66 -33.34
C ASN A 155 65.52 60.35 -34.16
N PHE A 156 65.54 59.22 -34.88
CA PHE A 156 66.64 58.87 -35.78
C PHE A 156 66.87 59.94 -36.85
N HIS A 157 65.80 60.41 -37.51
CA HIS A 157 65.90 61.49 -38.49
C HIS A 157 66.38 62.81 -37.86
N ALA A 158 65.94 63.14 -36.64
CA ALA A 158 66.40 64.34 -35.92
C ALA A 158 67.89 64.26 -35.53
N VAL A 159 68.39 63.09 -35.13
CA VAL A 159 69.82 62.85 -34.83
C VAL A 159 70.69 62.89 -36.09
N VAL A 160 70.18 62.42 -37.24
CA VAL A 160 70.90 62.48 -38.52
C VAL A 160 70.96 63.91 -39.07
N GLN A 161 70.00 64.78 -38.73
CA GLN A 161 69.96 66.18 -39.20
C GLN A 161 70.68 67.18 -38.29
N THR A 162 71.17 66.79 -37.11
CA THR A 162 72.05 67.67 -36.32
C THR A 162 73.43 67.80 -37.00
N PRO A 163 73.84 68.98 -37.48
CA PRO A 163 75.16 69.16 -38.07
C PRO A 163 76.20 69.18 -36.96
N GLY A 164 76.99 68.10 -36.86
CA GLY A 164 78.27 68.14 -36.16
C GLY A 164 78.58 67.01 -35.17
N LYS A 165 78.67 65.76 -35.65
CA LYS A 165 79.78 64.79 -35.42
C LYS A 165 79.31 63.35 -35.62
N ILE A 166 80.06 62.64 -36.45
CA ILE A 166 79.92 61.22 -36.80
C ILE A 166 80.47 60.34 -35.68
N ALA A 167 79.76 59.26 -35.32
CA ALA A 167 80.36 57.99 -34.91
C ALA A 167 79.37 56.83 -35.14
N CYS A 168 79.72 55.93 -36.06
CA CYS A 168 79.02 54.69 -36.36
C CYS A 168 79.48 53.57 -35.41
N ILE A 169 78.55 52.85 -34.75
CA ILE A 169 78.68 51.44 -34.30
C ILE A 169 77.23 50.94 -34.15
N GLY A 170 76.73 49.84 -34.68
CA GLY A 170 77.24 48.73 -35.46
C GLY A 170 76.00 47.86 -35.71
N LYS A 171 75.82 47.42 -36.95
CA LYS A 171 74.86 46.36 -37.27
C LYS A 171 75.33 45.11 -36.54
N ASP A 172 74.49 44.52 -35.69
CA ASP A 172 74.38 43.08 -35.51
C ASP A 172 73.20 42.74 -34.59
N VAL A 173 72.64 41.56 -34.80
CA VAL A 173 71.52 40.90 -34.12
C VAL A 173 70.16 41.04 -34.83
N PHE A 174 70.07 40.37 -35.97
CA PHE A 174 68.85 39.68 -36.42
C PHE A 174 69.27 38.35 -37.07
N SER A 175 69.33 37.26 -36.31
CA SER A 175 69.19 35.88 -36.80
C SER A 175 69.16 34.88 -35.63
N ALA A 176 67.98 34.29 -35.40
CA ALA A 176 67.63 33.04 -34.70
C ALA A 176 66.31 33.22 -33.93
#